data_AF-A0A6G0W900-F1
#
_entry.id   AF-A0A6G0W900-F1
#
_cell.length_a   1.000
_cell.length_b   1.000
_cell.length_c   1.000
_cell.angle_alpha   90.00
_cell.angle_beta   90.00
_cell.angle_gamma   90.00
#
_symmetry.space_group_name_H-M   'P 1'
#
loop_
_entity.id
_entity.type
_entity.pdbx_description
1 polymer ?
#
loop_
_entity_poly.entity_id
_entity_poly.type
_entity_poly.pdbx_seq_one_letter_code
_entity_poly.pdbx_strand_id
1 'polypeptide(L)'
;MTMPTTEFASPITSMFSASVLINFVCSSNQTLNCTGINHVDVVGIVLKMLFGVLVLLGATWGCRIFGSDTGECTEQAEFLQYMPFCGPLLPYTTCVPRAQTLWYNHSVKSKDLFLAQMYNKLVIQRQLYEADASLNSQGVDEWGNKGEIVPRYTENKDCQDALKNYMCWLNFPRCDNAGRSLIMCRSVCENFFKACMQHKDLWRCGDPQYVNGYSAEISTTVNQAGELQYFRYPFPGSPFRDNEFTSDKLEALVVCTPSLLNGVNERQGFPFLLLALITLSTLNTY
;
A
#
# COMPACT_ATOMS: atom_id res chain seq x y z
N MET A 1 13.19 -27.26 7.44
CA MET A 1 14.19 -26.17 7.29
C MET A 1 13.93 -25.20 8.43
N THR A 2 14.75 -25.28 9.47
CA THR A 2 14.62 -24.57 10.75
C THR A 2 15.16 -23.15 10.62
N MET A 3 14.34 -22.14 10.94
CA MET A 3 14.82 -20.78 11.20
C MET A 3 15.07 -20.60 12.70
N PRO A 4 16.16 -19.93 13.10
CA PRO A 4 16.47 -19.72 14.50
C PRO A 4 15.66 -18.56 15.10
N THR A 5 15.22 -18.79 16.34
CA THR A 5 14.68 -17.81 17.28
C THR A 5 15.79 -17.00 17.92
N THR A 6 15.72 -15.68 17.87
CA THR A 6 16.45 -14.77 18.78
C THR A 6 15.46 -13.67 19.16
N GLU A 7 14.80 -13.84 20.30
CA GLU A 7 15.13 -13.22 21.59
C GLU A 7 14.90 -11.70 21.65
N PHE A 8 13.87 -11.37 22.44
CA PHE A 8 13.54 -10.07 22.96
C PHE A 8 14.71 -9.48 23.76
N ALA A 9 15.05 -8.22 23.49
CA ALA A 9 15.69 -7.36 24.46
C ALA A 9 15.04 -5.96 24.40
N SER A 10 14.31 -5.61 25.46
CA SER A 10 13.93 -4.23 25.76
C SER A 10 15.14 -3.48 26.31
N PRO A 11 15.21 -2.15 26.13
CA PRO A 11 15.73 -1.27 27.16
C PRO A 11 14.61 -0.28 27.54
N ILE A 12 14.07 -0.39 28.75
CA ILE A 12 14.50 0.36 29.93
C ILE A 12 14.61 1.86 29.64
N THR A 13 13.51 2.52 30.02
CA THR A 13 13.44 3.87 30.60
C THR A 13 14.78 4.39 31.13
N SER A 14 15.29 5.49 30.57
CA SER A 14 16.10 6.41 31.36
C SER A 14 15.66 7.84 31.08
N MET A 15 15.26 8.48 32.18
CA MET A 15 14.92 9.89 32.28
C MET A 15 16.15 10.71 31.93
N PHE A 16 16.08 11.52 30.87
CA PHE A 16 16.98 12.66 30.75
C PHE A 16 16.43 13.81 31.59
N SER A 17 16.91 13.88 32.84
CA SER A 17 16.95 15.14 33.57
C SER A 17 18.00 16.01 32.88
N ALA A 18 17.55 16.99 32.09
CA ALA A 18 18.40 18.05 31.59
C ALA A 18 18.67 19.04 32.73
N SER A 19 19.54 18.65 33.66
CA SER A 19 20.23 19.61 34.52
C SER A 19 21.23 20.35 33.64
N VAL A 20 20.85 21.55 33.19
CA VAL A 20 21.72 22.48 32.49
C VAL A 20 22.83 22.88 33.46
N LEU A 21 23.99 22.23 33.36
CA LEU A 21 25.21 22.67 34.00
C LEU A 21 25.76 23.86 33.20
N ILE A 22 25.38 25.07 33.61
CA ILE A 22 26.08 26.30 33.25
C ILE A 22 27.45 26.22 33.94
N ASN A 23 28.48 25.77 33.23
CA ASN A 23 29.85 25.88 33.71
C ASN A 23 30.24 27.36 33.75
N PHE A 24 30.16 27.97 34.93
CA PHE A 24 30.83 29.22 35.24
C PHE A 24 32.33 28.94 35.40
N VAL A 25 33.11 29.21 34.35
CA VAL A 25 34.55 29.40 34.50
C VAL A 25 34.75 30.80 35.06
N CYS A 26 34.90 30.92 36.38
CA CYS A 26 35.51 32.09 37.00
C CYS A 26 36.95 31.74 37.38
N SER A 27 37.89 32.26 36.59
CA SER A 27 39.33 32.20 36.90
C SER A 27 39.61 33.06 38.14
N SER A 28 40.27 32.46 39.13
CA SER A 28 40.70 33.11 40.37
C SER A 28 41.95 33.95 40.15
N ASN A 29 41.80 35.18 39.66
CA ASN A 29 42.60 36.36 40.00
C ASN A 29 42.40 37.41 38.90
N GLN A 30 41.44 38.31 39.13
CA GLN A 30 41.50 39.75 38.88
C GLN A 30 40.07 40.29 38.99
N THR A 31 39.99 41.50 39.55
CA THR A 31 38.78 42.28 39.81
C THR A 31 37.72 42.19 38.70
N LEU A 32 36.57 41.61 39.04
CA LEU A 32 35.39 41.45 38.20
C LEU A 32 34.77 42.80 37.85
N ASN A 33 34.79 43.15 36.57
CA ASN A 33 33.82 44.05 35.96
C ASN A 33 32.85 43.18 35.16
N CYS A 34 31.81 42.64 35.82
CA CYS A 34 30.73 41.92 35.15
C CYS A 34 29.76 42.94 34.55
N THR A 35 30.08 43.45 33.37
CA THR A 35 29.09 44.15 32.54
C THR A 35 28.10 43.14 31.98
N GLY A 36 26.81 43.45 32.16
CA GLY A 36 25.70 42.53 32.02
C GLY A 36 25.53 41.91 30.64
N ILE A 37 25.13 40.63 30.65
CA ILE A 37 24.43 40.02 29.53
C ILE A 37 23.09 40.75 29.44
N ASN A 38 22.90 41.53 28.38
CA ASN A 38 21.66 42.27 28.18
C ASN A 38 20.50 41.28 28.00
N HIS A 39 19.33 41.64 28.52
CA HIS A 39 18.09 40.84 28.48
C HIS A 39 17.68 40.39 27.06
N VAL A 40 18.23 41.06 26.03
CA VAL A 40 18.00 40.81 24.60
C VAL A 40 18.73 39.54 24.10
N ASP A 41 19.88 39.19 24.69
CA ASP A 41 20.69 38.04 24.23
C ASP A 41 20.10 36.70 24.68
N VAL A 42 19.47 36.66 25.86
CA VAL A 42 18.81 35.45 26.38
C VAL A 42 17.58 35.09 25.54
N VAL A 43 16.78 36.09 25.14
CA VAL A 43 15.61 35.89 24.27
C VAL A 43 16.03 35.37 22.90
N GLY A 44 17.12 35.90 22.33
CA GLY A 44 17.66 35.43 21.05
C GLY A 44 18.16 33.98 21.09
N ILE A 45 18.81 33.57 22.17
CA ILE A 45 19.29 32.19 22.35
C ILE A 45 18.12 31.22 22.54
N VAL A 46 17.13 31.57 23.36
CA VAL A 46 15.93 30.74 23.56
C VAL A 46 15.13 30.63 22.27
N LEU A 47 14.98 31.72 21.50
CA LEU A 47 14.27 31.71 20.22
C LEU A 47 15.00 30.83 19.18
N LYS A 48 16.34 30.88 19.13
CA LYS A 48 17.14 30.00 18.26
C LYS A 48 17.09 28.53 18.67
N MET A 49 17.09 28.23 19.97
CA MET A 49 16.88 26.86 20.45
C MET A 49 15.46 26.38 20.13
N LEU A 50 14.43 27.22 20.30
CA LEU A 50 13.05 26.88 19.93
C LEU A 50 12.92 26.63 18.43
N PHE A 51 13.55 27.45 17.59
CA PHE A 51 13.56 27.28 16.14
C PHE A 51 14.32 26.00 15.73
N GLY A 52 15.45 25.71 16.37
CA GLY A 52 16.20 24.47 16.16
C GLY A 52 15.41 23.22 16.56
N VAL A 53 14.67 23.28 17.67
CA VAL A 53 13.78 22.19 18.11
C VAL A 53 12.58 22.04 17.18
N LEU A 54 11.97 23.14 16.69
CA LEU A 54 10.89 23.10 15.70
C LEU A 54 11.35 22.50 14.36
N VAL A 55 12.57 22.77 13.91
CA VAL A 55 13.15 22.16 12.70
C VAL A 55 13.46 20.67 12.90
N LEU A 56 13.86 20.25 14.10
CA LEU A 56 14.08 18.84 14.45
C LEU A 56 12.79 18.05 14.72
N LEU A 57 11.69 18.73 15.03
CA LEU A 57 10.36 18.14 15.23
C LEU A 57 9.56 17.96 13.93
N GLY A 58 10.14 18.32 12.78
CA GLY A 58 9.69 17.85 11.47
C GLY A 58 9.95 16.35 11.31
N ALA A 59 9.34 15.52 12.15
CA ALA A 59 9.26 14.09 11.93
C ALA A 59 8.63 13.92 10.55
N THR A 60 9.40 13.51 9.55
CA THR A 60 8.86 13.16 8.24
C THR A 60 8.07 11.88 8.46
N TRP A 61 6.74 12.00 8.47
CA TRP A 61 5.84 10.89 8.67
C TRP A 61 6.03 9.93 7.51
N GLY A 62 6.73 8.82 7.77
CA GLY A 62 6.90 7.76 6.81
C GLY A 62 5.66 6.90 6.74
N CYS A 63 5.35 6.43 5.54
CA CYS A 63 4.24 5.51 5.33
C CYS A 63 4.79 4.08 5.26
N ARG A 64 3.95 3.11 5.65
CA ARG A 64 4.37 1.72 5.76
C ARG A 64 4.08 0.96 4.48
N ILE A 65 5.10 0.29 3.97
CA ILE A 65 4.99 -0.66 2.88
C ILE A 65 5.21 -2.04 3.51
N PHE A 66 4.22 -2.94 3.37
CA PHE A 66 4.25 -4.26 4.04
C PHE A 66 4.53 -4.18 5.55
N GLY A 67 4.00 -3.15 6.23
CA GLY A 67 4.19 -2.94 7.66
C GLY A 67 5.54 -2.32 8.05
N SER A 68 6.47 -2.16 7.10
CA SER A 68 7.78 -1.55 7.34
C SER A 68 7.78 -0.06 6.95
N ASP A 69 8.31 0.80 7.82
CA ASP A 69 8.43 2.24 7.59
C ASP A 69 9.56 2.53 6.57
N THR A 70 9.20 2.43 5.30
CA THR A 70 10.15 2.49 4.17
C THR A 70 9.64 3.37 3.03
N GLY A 71 8.50 4.03 3.23
CA GLY A 71 7.83 4.83 2.21
C GLY A 71 7.61 6.28 2.61
N GLU A 72 7.17 7.05 1.63
CA GLU A 72 6.68 8.41 1.77
C GLU A 72 5.40 8.58 0.94
N CYS A 73 4.50 9.44 1.43
CA CYS A 73 3.25 9.73 0.75
C CYS A 73 3.47 10.83 -0.28
N THR A 74 3.25 10.49 -1.55
CA THR A 74 3.47 11.39 -2.70
C THR A 74 2.21 11.51 -3.53
N GLU A 75 2.03 12.63 -4.21
CA GLU A 75 0.93 12.83 -5.16
C GLU A 75 1.21 12.15 -6.50
N GLN A 76 0.15 11.79 -7.23
CA GLN A 76 0.27 11.05 -8.50
C GLN A 76 1.19 11.73 -9.50
N ALA A 77 1.12 13.06 -9.61
CA ALA A 77 1.93 13.83 -10.55
C ALA A 77 3.44 13.62 -10.36
N GLU A 78 3.90 13.34 -9.14
CA GLU A 78 5.32 13.19 -8.81
C GLU A 78 5.88 11.83 -9.26
N PHE A 79 5.09 10.77 -9.13
CA PHE A 79 5.54 9.41 -9.41
C PHE A 79 5.09 8.84 -10.75
N LEU A 80 4.09 9.43 -11.42
CA LEU A 80 3.49 8.87 -12.62
C LEU A 80 4.51 8.63 -13.75
N GLN A 81 5.45 9.55 -13.94
CA GLN A 81 6.54 9.42 -14.93
C GLN A 81 7.48 8.23 -14.67
N TYR A 82 7.57 7.77 -13.43
CA TYR A 82 8.45 6.69 -13.00
C TYR A 82 7.71 5.36 -12.81
N MET A 83 6.37 5.38 -12.85
CA MET A 83 5.50 4.25 -12.51
C MET A 83 4.52 3.93 -13.66
N PRO A 84 4.99 3.54 -14.85
CA PRO A 84 4.11 3.28 -15.99
C PRO A 84 3.15 2.09 -15.79
N PHE A 85 3.49 1.11 -14.94
CA PHE A 85 2.68 -0.10 -14.78
C PHE A 85 1.53 0.11 -13.78
N CYS A 86 1.83 0.50 -12.54
CA CYS A 86 0.83 0.71 -11.49
C CYS A 86 0.31 2.16 -11.41
N GLY A 87 1.07 3.16 -11.85
CA GLY A 87 0.76 4.59 -11.64
C GLY A 87 -0.62 5.03 -12.15
N PRO A 88 -1.08 4.58 -13.34
CA PRO A 88 -2.42 4.89 -13.82
C PRO A 88 -3.57 4.39 -12.92
N LEU A 89 -3.32 3.41 -12.04
CA LEU A 89 -4.31 2.82 -11.13
C LEU A 89 -4.40 3.54 -9.76
N LEU A 90 -3.58 4.57 -9.56
CA LEU A 90 -3.35 5.22 -8.27
C LEU A 90 -3.69 6.72 -8.35
N PRO A 91 -4.99 7.10 -8.47
CA PRO A 91 -5.42 8.49 -8.63
C PRO A 91 -5.40 9.31 -7.33
N TYR A 92 -4.67 8.85 -6.31
CA TYR A 92 -4.67 9.41 -4.96
C TYR A 92 -3.26 9.47 -4.40
N THR A 93 -3.09 10.22 -3.31
CA THR A 93 -1.84 10.24 -2.55
C THR A 93 -1.47 8.82 -2.12
N THR A 94 -0.30 8.40 -2.54
CA THR A 94 0.13 6.99 -2.50
C THR A 94 1.42 6.87 -1.73
N CYS A 95 1.52 5.81 -0.94
CA CYS A 95 2.75 5.42 -0.26
C CYS A 95 3.72 4.77 -1.25
N VAL A 96 4.80 5.47 -1.58
CA VAL A 96 5.84 5.01 -2.51
C VAL A 96 7.17 4.80 -1.78
N PRO A 97 8.08 3.94 -2.29
CA PRO A 97 9.40 3.74 -1.70
C PRO A 97 10.17 5.06 -1.60
N ARG A 98 10.61 5.41 -0.38
CA ARG A 98 11.50 6.55 -0.16
C ARG A 98 12.88 6.22 -0.73
N ALA A 99 13.41 7.07 -1.59
CA ALA A 99 14.76 6.88 -2.12
C ALA A 99 15.80 6.92 -0.98
N GLN A 100 16.72 5.95 -0.96
CA GLN A 100 17.78 5.86 0.05
C GLN A 100 19.14 5.67 -0.63
N THR A 101 20.18 6.27 -0.05
CA THR A 101 21.55 6.16 -0.58
C THR A 101 22.14 4.77 -0.42
N LEU A 102 21.75 4.03 0.63
CA LEU A 102 22.27 2.70 0.91
C LEU A 102 21.67 1.62 0.00
N TRP A 103 20.42 1.80 -0.45
CA TRP A 103 19.71 0.87 -1.32
C TRP A 103 19.15 1.60 -2.55
N TYR A 104 20.02 1.81 -3.55
CA TYR A 104 19.66 2.49 -4.81
C TYR A 104 18.51 1.80 -5.57
N ASN A 105 18.29 0.50 -5.35
CA ASN A 105 17.18 -0.24 -5.94
C ASN A 105 15.85 -0.06 -5.20
N HIS A 106 15.84 0.55 -4.01
CA HIS A 106 14.62 0.89 -3.26
C HIS A 106 14.05 2.20 -3.79
N SER A 107 13.56 2.17 -5.03
CA SER A 107 12.97 3.31 -5.72
C SER A 107 11.59 2.97 -6.27
N VAL A 108 10.79 4.01 -6.53
CA VAL A 108 9.48 3.89 -7.18
C VAL A 108 9.58 3.12 -8.50
N LYS A 109 10.54 3.53 -9.36
CA LYS A 109 10.76 2.92 -10.68
C LYS A 109 11.14 1.45 -10.59
N SER A 110 12.09 1.12 -9.73
CA SER A 110 12.57 -0.26 -9.57
C SER A 110 11.46 -1.16 -9.04
N LYS A 111 10.64 -0.68 -8.10
CA LYS A 111 9.52 -1.44 -7.55
C LYS A 111 8.41 -1.63 -8.58
N ASP A 112 8.04 -0.60 -9.34
CA ASP A 112 7.04 -0.71 -10.41
C ASP A 112 7.47 -1.71 -11.49
N LEU A 113 8.73 -1.64 -11.90
CA LEU A 113 9.31 -2.58 -12.87
C LEU A 113 9.28 -4.02 -12.33
N PHE A 114 9.65 -4.23 -11.07
CA PHE A 114 9.55 -5.54 -10.44
C PHE A 114 8.12 -6.08 -10.45
N LEU A 115 7.12 -5.25 -10.16
CA LEU A 115 5.72 -5.67 -10.20
C LEU A 115 5.24 -5.98 -11.62
N ALA A 116 5.65 -5.20 -12.62
CA ALA A 116 5.34 -5.47 -14.01
C ALA A 116 5.92 -6.82 -14.46
N GLN A 117 7.18 -7.10 -14.10
CA GLN A 117 7.84 -8.36 -14.41
C GLN A 117 7.20 -9.55 -13.68
N MET A 118 6.89 -9.39 -12.39
CA MET A 118 6.23 -10.43 -11.60
C MET A 118 4.83 -10.73 -12.14
N TYR A 119 4.05 -9.69 -12.45
CA TYR A 119 2.73 -9.82 -13.07
C TYR A 119 2.80 -10.61 -14.38
N ASN A 120 3.68 -10.19 -15.30
CA ASN A 120 3.84 -10.87 -16.59
C ASN A 120 4.25 -12.33 -16.40
N LYS A 121 5.19 -12.60 -15.49
CA LYS A 121 5.62 -13.96 -15.18
C LYS A 121 4.45 -14.82 -14.68
N LEU A 122 3.65 -14.31 -13.75
CA LEU A 122 2.50 -15.04 -13.19
C LEU A 122 1.43 -15.32 -14.25
N VAL A 123 1.07 -14.32 -15.06
CA VAL A 123 0.06 -14.48 -16.12
C VAL A 123 0.53 -15.48 -17.17
N ILE A 124 1.76 -15.33 -17.69
CA ILE A 124 2.32 -16.24 -18.70
C ILE A 124 2.41 -17.65 -18.14
N GLN A 125 2.92 -17.82 -16.92
CA GLN A 125 3.02 -19.15 -16.30
C GLN A 125 1.66 -19.83 -16.19
N ARG A 126 0.60 -19.08 -15.83
CA ARG A 126 -0.76 -19.63 -15.75
C ARG A 126 -1.32 -20.01 -17.11
N GLN A 127 -1.14 -19.15 -18.12
CA GLN A 127 -1.55 -19.46 -19.49
C GLN A 127 -0.84 -20.70 -20.04
N LEU A 128 0.44 -20.91 -19.71
CA LEU A 128 1.18 -22.11 -20.10
C LEU A 128 0.60 -23.39 -19.47
N TYR A 129 0.22 -23.36 -18.19
CA TYR A 129 -0.46 -24.50 -17.56
C TYR A 129 -1.85 -24.73 -18.15
N GLU A 130 -2.57 -23.66 -18.45
CA GLU A 130 -3.91 -23.74 -19.05
C GLU A 130 -3.89 -24.31 -20.48
N ALA A 131 -2.78 -24.11 -21.20
CA ALA A 131 -2.57 -24.63 -22.56
C ALA A 131 -1.84 -25.98 -22.62
N ASP A 132 -1.56 -26.61 -21.48
CA ASP A 132 -0.78 -27.85 -21.43
C ASP A 132 -1.61 -29.05 -21.94
N ALA A 133 -1.30 -29.49 -23.17
CA ALA A 133 -1.95 -30.63 -23.81
C ALA A 133 -1.70 -31.96 -23.07
N SER A 134 -0.59 -32.09 -22.34
CA SER A 134 -0.27 -33.29 -21.56
C SER A 134 -1.24 -33.45 -20.40
N LEU A 135 -1.45 -32.40 -19.61
CA LEU A 135 -2.42 -32.38 -18.51
C LEU A 135 -3.83 -32.68 -19.02
N ASN A 136 -4.22 -32.05 -20.13
CA ASN A 136 -5.53 -32.28 -20.75
C ASN A 136 -5.69 -33.74 -21.22
N SER A 137 -4.66 -34.33 -21.86
CA SER A 137 -4.70 -35.71 -22.34
C SER A 137 -4.78 -36.75 -21.21
N GLN A 138 -4.26 -36.41 -20.04
CA GLN A 138 -4.31 -37.24 -18.83
C GLN A 138 -5.64 -37.09 -18.07
N GLY A 139 -6.50 -36.14 -18.47
CA GLY A 139 -7.73 -35.83 -17.76
C GLY A 139 -7.47 -35.35 -16.33
N VAL A 140 -6.39 -34.60 -16.14
CA VAL A 140 -6.03 -33.99 -14.86
C VAL A 140 -6.11 -32.47 -14.97
N ASP A 141 -6.56 -31.85 -13.88
CA ASP A 141 -6.61 -30.42 -13.70
C ASP A 141 -5.20 -29.86 -13.42
N GLU A 142 -5.09 -28.54 -13.35
CA GLU A 142 -3.84 -27.82 -13.08
C GLU A 142 -3.35 -27.92 -11.62
N TRP A 143 -4.05 -28.70 -10.78
CA TRP A 143 -3.65 -29.12 -9.44
C TRP A 143 -3.25 -30.61 -9.37
N GLY A 144 -3.38 -31.35 -10.48
CA GLY A 144 -3.10 -32.78 -10.56
C GLY A 144 -4.26 -33.68 -10.09
N ASN A 145 -5.45 -33.14 -9.85
CA ASN A 145 -6.65 -33.93 -9.58
C ASN A 145 -7.30 -34.36 -10.89
N LYS A 146 -8.13 -35.41 -10.84
CA LYS A 146 -8.94 -35.81 -12.00
C LYS A 146 -9.96 -34.70 -12.34
N GLY A 147 -9.88 -34.15 -13.54
CA GLY A 147 -10.73 -33.02 -13.94
C GLY A 147 -10.30 -32.38 -15.26
N GLU A 148 -11.03 -31.33 -15.65
CA GLU A 148 -10.68 -30.48 -16.78
C GLU A 148 -9.95 -29.22 -16.29
N ILE A 149 -8.99 -28.75 -17.09
CA ILE A 149 -8.32 -27.48 -16.86
C ILE A 149 -9.34 -26.35 -17.02
N VAL A 150 -9.38 -25.43 -16.06
CA VAL A 150 -10.29 -24.28 -16.12
C VAL A 150 -9.49 -23.05 -16.55
N PRO A 151 -9.71 -22.52 -17.78
CA PRO A 151 -9.00 -21.34 -18.24
C PRO A 151 -9.45 -20.12 -17.43
N ARG A 152 -8.53 -19.57 -16.62
CA ARG A 152 -8.78 -18.39 -15.77
C ARG A 152 -8.02 -17.18 -16.25
N TYR A 153 -6.87 -17.37 -16.88
CA TYR A 153 -6.00 -16.30 -17.37
C TYR A 153 -5.96 -16.22 -18.90
N THR A 154 -6.22 -17.32 -19.59
CA THR A 154 -6.35 -17.37 -21.05
C THR A 154 -7.64 -16.66 -21.46
N GLU A 155 -7.52 -15.61 -22.29
CA GLU A 155 -8.64 -14.79 -22.79
C GLU A 155 -9.52 -14.07 -21.75
N ASN A 156 -9.22 -14.23 -20.45
CA ASN A 156 -9.93 -13.54 -19.37
C ASN A 156 -9.16 -12.29 -18.91
N LYS A 157 -9.47 -11.16 -19.56
CA LYS A 157 -8.87 -9.87 -19.24
C LYS A 157 -9.30 -9.34 -17.87
N ASP A 158 -10.48 -9.68 -17.39
CA ASP A 158 -10.97 -9.24 -16.08
C ASP A 158 -10.14 -9.84 -14.94
N CYS A 159 -9.79 -11.13 -15.02
CA CYS A 159 -8.89 -11.78 -14.05
C CYS A 159 -7.49 -11.16 -14.08
N GLN A 160 -6.96 -10.92 -15.28
CA GLN A 160 -5.66 -10.27 -15.47
C GLN A 160 -5.64 -8.87 -14.86
N ASP A 161 -6.65 -8.04 -15.14
CA ASP A 161 -6.75 -6.69 -14.59
C ASP A 161 -7.01 -6.73 -13.08
N ALA A 162 -7.79 -7.68 -12.56
CA ALA A 162 -8.00 -7.84 -11.13
C ALA A 162 -6.71 -8.25 -10.40
N LEU A 163 -5.89 -9.14 -10.98
CA LEU A 163 -4.57 -9.48 -10.44
C LEU A 163 -3.65 -8.25 -10.44
N LYS A 164 -3.61 -7.50 -11.54
CA LYS A 164 -2.83 -6.26 -11.65
C LYS A 164 -3.22 -5.27 -10.55
N ASN A 165 -4.52 -5.01 -10.41
CA ASN A 165 -5.06 -4.09 -9.41
C ASN A 165 -4.71 -4.55 -7.99
N TYR A 166 -4.89 -5.84 -7.69
CA TYR A 166 -4.52 -6.44 -6.41
C TYR A 166 -3.02 -6.24 -6.11
N MET A 167 -2.14 -6.57 -7.06
CA MET A 167 -0.69 -6.42 -6.89
C MET A 167 -0.27 -4.96 -6.68
N CYS A 168 -0.84 -4.03 -7.44
CA CYS A 168 -0.51 -2.61 -7.33
C CYS A 168 -0.98 -2.01 -6.00
N TRP A 169 -2.25 -2.20 -5.62
CA TRP A 169 -2.80 -1.65 -4.37
C TRP A 169 -2.18 -2.26 -3.11
N LEU A 170 -1.75 -3.53 -3.17
CA LEU A 170 -0.99 -4.16 -2.10
C LEU A 170 0.39 -3.51 -1.90
N ASN A 171 1.05 -3.12 -2.99
CA ASN A 171 2.42 -2.62 -2.96
C ASN A 171 2.52 -1.10 -2.83
N PHE A 172 1.49 -0.38 -3.24
CA PHE A 172 1.41 1.07 -3.24
C PHE A 172 0.10 1.49 -2.55
N PRO A 173 0.02 1.34 -1.22
CA PRO A 173 -1.19 1.64 -0.49
C PRO A 173 -1.49 3.13 -0.53
N ARG A 174 -2.79 3.47 -0.49
CA ARG A 174 -3.27 4.84 -0.34
C ARG A 174 -2.80 5.43 0.99
N CYS A 175 -2.50 6.71 1.00
CA CYS A 175 -2.26 7.46 2.23
C CYS A 175 -3.53 8.17 2.72
N ASP A 176 -3.70 8.24 4.03
CA ASP A 176 -4.66 9.17 4.65
C ASP A 176 -4.08 10.59 4.77
N ASN A 177 -4.91 11.52 5.25
CA ASN A 177 -4.51 12.92 5.44
C ASN A 177 -3.42 13.10 6.51
N ALA A 178 -3.15 12.08 7.32
CA ALA A 178 -2.07 12.08 8.31
C ALA A 178 -0.77 11.46 7.76
N GLY A 179 -0.70 11.15 6.45
CA GLY A 179 0.47 10.54 5.83
C GLY A 179 0.67 9.06 6.18
N ARG A 180 -0.37 8.39 6.69
CA ARG A 180 -0.31 6.97 7.04
C ARG A 180 -0.86 6.13 5.88
N SER A 181 -0.12 5.10 5.52
CA SER A 181 -0.58 4.07 4.57
C SER A 181 -1.79 3.32 5.13
N LEU A 182 -2.80 3.11 4.29
CA LEU A 182 -4.00 2.37 4.62
C LEU A 182 -3.88 0.89 4.27
N ILE A 183 -4.51 0.03 5.06
CA ILE A 183 -4.64 -1.40 4.77
C ILE A 183 -5.54 -1.62 3.54
N MET A 184 -5.46 -2.80 2.92
CA MET A 184 -6.20 -3.09 1.69
C MET A 184 -7.69 -3.34 1.97
N CYS A 185 -8.55 -2.91 1.06
CA CYS A 185 -9.99 -3.17 1.17
C CYS A 185 -10.30 -4.64 0.88
N ARG A 186 -11.26 -5.22 1.61
CA ARG A 186 -11.71 -6.61 1.43
C ARG A 186 -12.22 -6.87 0.02
N SER A 187 -12.94 -5.89 -0.54
CA SER A 187 -13.48 -5.95 -1.89
C SER A 187 -12.43 -6.18 -2.97
N VAL A 188 -11.19 -5.73 -2.76
CA VAL A 188 -10.08 -5.97 -3.70
C VAL A 188 -9.74 -7.45 -3.77
N CYS A 189 -9.59 -8.06 -2.59
CA CYS A 189 -9.31 -9.49 -2.47
C CYS A 189 -10.46 -10.31 -3.09
N GLU A 190 -11.70 -10.00 -2.72
CA GLU A 190 -12.87 -10.69 -3.25
C GLU A 190 -13.01 -10.53 -4.76
N ASN A 191 -12.76 -9.33 -5.29
CA ASN A 191 -12.82 -9.07 -6.72
C ASN A 191 -11.77 -9.87 -7.49
N PHE A 192 -10.54 -10.00 -6.95
CA PHE A 192 -9.51 -10.85 -7.54
C PHE A 192 -9.97 -12.30 -7.66
N PHE A 193 -10.41 -12.91 -6.56
CA PHE A 193 -10.88 -14.30 -6.59
C PHE A 193 -12.12 -14.48 -7.49
N LYS A 194 -13.04 -13.51 -7.50
CA LYS A 194 -14.25 -13.53 -8.32
C LYS A 194 -13.95 -13.43 -9.81
N ALA A 195 -13.15 -12.44 -10.23
CA ALA A 195 -12.79 -12.22 -11.63
C ALA A 195 -12.00 -13.41 -12.20
N CYS A 196 -11.18 -14.04 -11.37
CA CYS A 196 -10.43 -15.24 -11.71
C CYS A 196 -11.21 -16.55 -11.49
N MET A 197 -12.53 -16.50 -11.27
CA MET A 197 -13.41 -17.68 -11.14
C MET A 197 -12.89 -18.72 -10.14
N GLN A 198 -12.27 -18.26 -9.05
CA GLN A 198 -11.79 -19.14 -8.00
C GLN A 198 -12.94 -19.58 -7.12
N HIS A 199 -12.96 -20.86 -6.76
CA HIS A 199 -14.01 -21.40 -5.91
C HIS A 199 -13.97 -20.74 -4.51
N LYS A 200 -15.15 -20.55 -3.89
CA LYS A 200 -15.31 -19.70 -2.70
C LYS A 200 -14.58 -20.23 -1.46
N ASP A 201 -14.32 -21.53 -1.40
CA ASP A 201 -13.53 -22.19 -0.36
C ASP A 201 -12.04 -21.83 -0.40
N LEU A 202 -11.53 -21.36 -1.54
CA LEU A 202 -10.16 -20.86 -1.73
C LEU A 202 -10.03 -19.38 -1.38
N TRP A 203 -11.13 -18.67 -1.21
CA TRP A 203 -11.08 -17.25 -0.90
C TRP A 203 -10.46 -17.07 0.49
N ARG A 204 -9.44 -16.22 0.55
CA ARG A 204 -8.72 -15.90 1.79
C ARG A 204 -8.86 -14.42 2.13
N CYS A 205 -10.07 -13.90 1.96
CA CYS A 205 -10.44 -12.49 2.16
C CYS A 205 -11.23 -12.26 3.46
N GLY A 206 -11.49 -13.30 4.23
CA GLY A 206 -12.29 -13.25 5.44
C GLY A 206 -11.54 -12.69 6.64
N ASP A 207 -12.00 -13.00 7.85
CA ASP A 207 -11.48 -12.38 9.06
C ASP A 207 -10.16 -13.02 9.52
N PRO A 208 -9.24 -12.23 10.10
CA PRO A 208 -7.99 -12.75 10.65
C PRO A 208 -8.18 -13.85 11.71
N GLN A 209 -9.30 -13.81 12.46
CA GLN A 209 -9.64 -14.84 13.45
C GLN A 209 -9.79 -16.25 12.85
N TYR A 210 -10.05 -16.36 11.55
CA TYR A 210 -10.17 -17.62 10.82
C TYR A 210 -9.01 -17.84 9.83
N VAL A 211 -7.91 -17.10 10.02
CA VAL A 211 -6.75 -17.00 9.13
C VAL A 211 -7.21 -16.77 7.67
N ASN A 212 -8.07 -15.75 7.58
CA ASN A 212 -8.77 -15.19 6.43
C ASN A 212 -9.72 -16.11 5.66
N GLY A 213 -10.18 -17.22 6.23
CA GLY A 213 -11.43 -17.83 5.78
C GLY A 213 -12.67 -17.04 6.24
N TYR A 214 -13.84 -17.36 5.69
CA TYR A 214 -15.13 -16.87 6.21
C TYR A 214 -15.64 -17.68 7.42
N SER A 215 -14.99 -18.81 7.69
CA SER A 215 -15.26 -19.68 8.83
C SER A 215 -13.96 -20.36 9.26
N ALA A 216 -13.93 -20.83 10.51
CA ALA A 216 -12.80 -21.58 11.05
C ALA A 216 -12.43 -22.76 10.14
N GLU A 217 -11.12 -22.97 9.96
CA GLU A 217 -10.63 -24.16 9.27
C GLU A 217 -10.93 -25.40 10.12
N ILE A 218 -11.52 -26.43 9.51
CA ILE A 218 -11.72 -27.72 10.17
C ILE A 218 -10.55 -28.59 9.74
N SER A 219 -9.62 -28.83 10.66
CA SER A 219 -8.51 -29.75 10.40
C SER A 219 -9.00 -31.19 10.44
N THR A 220 -8.67 -31.97 9.40
CA THR A 220 -8.87 -33.42 9.34
C THR A 220 -7.55 -34.19 9.48
N THR A 221 -6.42 -33.49 9.57
CA THR A 221 -5.09 -34.08 9.56
C THR A 221 -4.43 -33.92 10.92
N VAL A 222 -3.97 -35.03 11.48
CA VAL A 222 -3.29 -35.08 12.77
C VAL A 222 -1.79 -35.25 12.52
N ASN A 223 -0.95 -34.49 13.22
CA ASN A 223 0.50 -34.65 13.15
C ASN A 223 0.96 -35.93 13.89
N GLN A 224 2.25 -36.24 13.83
CA GLN A 224 2.82 -37.40 14.54
C GLN A 224 2.65 -37.33 16.08
N ALA A 225 2.36 -36.16 16.64
CA ALA A 225 2.14 -35.93 18.06
C ALA A 225 0.66 -35.99 18.48
N GLY A 226 -0.27 -36.27 17.56
CA GLY A 226 -1.69 -36.32 17.89
C GLY A 226 -2.42 -34.96 17.83
N GLU A 227 -1.76 -33.91 17.33
CA GLU A 227 -2.33 -32.56 17.25
C GLU A 227 -2.90 -32.26 15.86
N LEU A 228 -4.04 -31.57 15.82
CA LEU A 228 -4.67 -31.13 14.58
C LEU A 228 -3.81 -30.07 13.87
N GLN A 229 -3.54 -30.28 12.58
CA GLN A 229 -2.79 -29.34 11.75
C GLN A 229 -3.71 -28.38 10.99
N TYR A 230 -3.56 -27.08 11.23
CA TYR A 230 -4.22 -26.02 10.48
C TYR A 230 -3.24 -25.47 9.43
N PHE A 231 -3.67 -25.36 8.17
CA PHE A 231 -2.79 -25.03 7.05
C PHE A 231 -2.96 -23.61 6.51
N ARG A 232 -3.98 -22.86 6.96
CA ARG A 232 -4.15 -21.47 6.52
C ARG A 232 -3.08 -20.56 7.10
N TYR A 233 -2.55 -19.68 6.25
CA TYR A 233 -1.65 -18.57 6.60
C TYR A 233 -2.27 -17.25 6.14
N PRO A 234 -1.98 -16.10 6.78
CA PRO A 234 -2.49 -14.81 6.34
C PRO A 234 -2.22 -14.55 4.86
N PHE A 235 -3.29 -14.31 4.12
CA PHE A 235 -3.22 -13.94 2.71
C PHE A 235 -2.57 -12.56 2.54
N PRO A 236 -1.80 -12.31 1.47
CA PRO A 236 -1.14 -11.02 1.30
C PRO A 236 -2.14 -9.84 1.33
N GLY A 237 -1.78 -8.81 2.09
CA GLY A 237 -2.64 -7.64 2.33
C GLY A 237 -3.66 -7.79 3.45
N SER A 238 -3.74 -8.96 4.11
CA SER A 238 -4.45 -9.11 5.38
C SER A 238 -3.72 -8.35 6.51
N PRO A 239 -4.45 -7.75 7.47
CA PRO A 239 -5.91 -7.72 7.58
C PRO A 239 -6.57 -6.83 6.54
N PHE A 240 -7.74 -7.27 6.06
CA PHE A 240 -8.58 -6.48 5.17
C PHE A 240 -9.55 -5.63 5.97
N ARG A 241 -9.94 -4.49 5.40
CA ARG A 241 -11.01 -3.64 5.93
C ARG A 241 -12.14 -3.50 4.92
N ASP A 242 -13.37 -3.38 5.40
CA ASP A 242 -14.51 -3.16 4.51
C ASP A 242 -14.54 -1.70 4.01
N ASN A 243 -15.10 -1.49 2.82
CA ASN A 243 -15.32 -0.13 2.33
C ASN A 243 -16.40 0.52 3.18
N GLU A 244 -16.19 1.80 3.46
CA GLU A 244 -17.19 2.65 4.10
C GLU A 244 -17.60 3.75 3.14
N PHE A 245 -18.85 4.20 3.25
CA PHE A 245 -19.44 5.22 2.40
C PHE A 245 -20.06 6.32 3.25
N THR A 246 -20.19 7.50 2.69
CA THR A 246 -20.98 8.59 3.27
C THR A 246 -22.41 8.14 3.55
N SER A 247 -23.14 8.85 4.42
CA SER A 247 -24.51 8.48 4.80
C SER A 247 -25.48 8.42 3.61
N ASP A 248 -25.23 9.23 2.58
CA ASP A 248 -25.96 9.25 1.31
C ASP A 248 -25.47 8.20 0.30
N LYS A 249 -24.39 7.47 0.61
CA LYS A 249 -23.75 6.43 -0.22
C LYS A 249 -23.23 6.94 -1.58
N LEU A 250 -23.01 8.24 -1.72
CA LEU A 250 -22.53 8.85 -2.95
C LEU A 250 -21.00 8.86 -3.04
N GLU A 251 -20.30 8.80 -1.91
CA GLU A 251 -18.84 8.89 -1.84
C GLU A 251 -18.25 7.79 -0.98
N ALA A 252 -17.10 7.26 -1.41
CA ALA A 252 -16.33 6.28 -0.65
C ALA A 252 -15.43 6.98 0.37
N LEU A 253 -15.56 6.61 1.64
CA LEU A 253 -14.72 7.10 2.72
C LEU A 253 -13.32 6.47 2.63
N VAL A 254 -12.32 7.28 2.98
CA VAL A 254 -10.89 6.93 2.89
C VAL A 254 -10.47 6.08 4.08
N VAL A 255 -10.89 4.82 4.10
CA VAL A 255 -10.67 3.88 5.21
C VAL A 255 -9.70 2.74 4.86
N CYS A 256 -9.59 2.40 3.58
CA CYS A 256 -8.73 1.33 3.07
C CYS A 256 -8.24 1.66 1.64
N THR A 257 -7.35 0.83 1.10
CA THR A 257 -6.84 0.96 -0.27
C THR A 257 -7.60 0.03 -1.21
N PRO A 258 -8.21 0.52 -2.30
CA PRO A 258 -8.29 1.92 -2.77
C PRO A 258 -9.44 2.75 -2.17
N SER A 259 -10.38 2.17 -1.42
CA SER A 259 -11.66 2.80 -1.03
C SER A 259 -12.39 3.33 -2.26
N LEU A 260 -12.94 2.42 -3.08
CA LEU A 260 -13.65 2.76 -4.31
C LEU A 260 -15.15 2.62 -4.13
N LEU A 261 -15.90 3.54 -4.72
CA LEU A 261 -17.32 3.35 -4.97
C LEU A 261 -17.47 2.28 -6.06
N ASN A 262 -18.03 1.13 -5.71
CA ASN A 262 -18.42 0.12 -6.69
C ASN A 262 -19.59 0.69 -7.52
N GLY A 263 -19.29 1.36 -8.62
CA GLY A 263 -20.26 1.83 -9.59
C GLY A 263 -19.83 1.42 -10.99
N VAL A 264 -20.29 0.26 -11.45
CA VAL A 264 -20.62 0.15 -12.88
C VAL A 264 -21.73 1.17 -13.11
N ASN A 265 -21.37 2.40 -13.50
CA ASN A 265 -22.32 3.22 -14.24
C ASN A 265 -22.33 2.63 -15.65
N GLU A 266 -23.39 1.90 -15.97
CA GLU A 266 -23.80 1.69 -17.34
C GLU A 266 -23.69 3.02 -18.11
N ARG A 267 -22.94 2.98 -19.21
CA ARG A 267 -23.04 3.87 -20.37
C ARG A 267 -23.29 5.37 -20.09
N GLN A 268 -22.26 6.18 -20.30
CA GLN A 268 -22.39 7.32 -21.22
C GLN A 268 -21.15 7.40 -22.11
N GLY A 269 -21.18 6.62 -23.19
CA GLY A 269 -20.51 7.05 -24.41
C GLY A 269 -21.26 8.30 -24.90
N PHE A 270 -20.71 9.47 -24.64
CA PHE A 270 -21.04 10.66 -25.40
C PHE A 270 -19.92 10.84 -26.43
N PRO A 271 -20.16 10.53 -27.72
CA PRO A 271 -19.28 11.04 -28.75
C PRO A 271 -19.55 12.55 -28.80
N PHE A 272 -18.54 13.36 -28.47
CA PHE A 272 -18.51 14.75 -28.87
C PHE A 272 -18.31 14.78 -30.39
N LEU A 273 -19.40 14.54 -31.13
CA LEU A 273 -19.47 14.77 -32.55
C LEU A 273 -19.54 16.29 -32.74
N LEU A 274 -18.50 16.82 -33.37
CA LEU A 274 -18.48 18.13 -34.00
C LEU A 274 -19.80 18.41 -34.73
N LEU A 275 -20.48 19.50 -34.37
CA LEU A 275 -21.42 20.21 -35.23
C LEU A 275 -21.55 21.66 -34.75
N ALA A 276 -20.48 22.44 -34.96
CA ALA A 276 -20.63 23.88 -35.11
C ALA A 276 -21.01 24.14 -36.57
N LEU A 277 -22.32 24.13 -36.83
CA LEU A 277 -22.91 24.57 -38.08
C LEU A 277 -22.62 26.06 -38.27
N ILE A 278 -21.91 26.35 -39.35
CA ILE A 278 -21.85 27.65 -40.00
C ILE A 278 -23.29 28.00 -40.40
N THR A 279 -23.88 29.01 -39.77
CA THR A 279 -24.98 29.76 -40.36
C THR A 279 -24.53 31.18 -40.59
N LEU A 280 -24.04 31.40 -41.82
CA LEU A 280 -24.20 32.67 -42.51
C LEU A 280 -25.71 32.93 -42.66
N SER A 281 -26.21 33.98 -42.04
CA SER A 281 -27.36 34.70 -42.56
C SER A 281 -27.16 36.20 -42.34
N THR A 282 -27.16 36.85 -43.49
CA THR A 282 -27.07 38.27 -43.80
C THR A 282 -28.26 39.10 -43.30
N LEU A 283 -28.02 40.42 -43.18
CA LEU A 283 -29.00 41.53 -43.21
C LEU A 283 -29.89 41.64 -41.95
N ASN A 284 -30.07 42.79 -41.29
CA ASN A 284 -30.39 44.11 -41.85
C ASN A 284 -30.35 45.20 -40.76
N THR A 285 -29.94 46.44 -41.13
CA THR A 285 -30.48 47.75 -40.71
C THR A 285 -31.06 47.94 -39.30
N TYR A 286 -30.44 48.77 -38.47
CA TYR A 286 -30.79 50.19 -38.24
C TYR A 286 -29.66 50.89 -37.47
#